data_AF-A0A9X1XDP2-F1
#
_entry.id   AF-A0A9X1XDP2-F1
#
_cell.length_a   1.000
_cell.length_b   1.000
_cell.length_c   1.000
_cell.angle_alpha   90.00
_cell.angle_beta   90.00
_cell.angle_gamma   90.00
#
_symmetry.space_group_name_H-M   'P 1'
#
loop_
_entity.id
_entity.type
_entity.pdbx_description
1 polymer ?
#
loop_
_entity_poly.entity_id
_entity_poly.type
_entity_poly.pdbx_seq_one_letter_code
_entity_poly.pdbx_strand_id
1 'polypeptide(L)'
;MRRRKRKSRRLAWSILFILVCLAGAVYLLKGQDEQKDQPEKQQDEAMPSMKPIKTDDKPADPQREKPEVTFFTQENLDEKVNHLIKNMTLKEKIGQLIVVGLPGQEVDSGVTEMIKDYHAGGIILFDRNMKNQQQVGELNSQLQNLAMKDPLQIPLMVSIDQEGGLIVRMRDQVALKASQHDLGVKKNSKAVYHQASTTAKELLNMGVNVNFAPVLDISDKDSRSFGSDPKLVSSYGAQVIKGLTDGGITATVKHFPGNGRSSIDPHKDTSSVQADKKELESSDIYPFKSMIDQMDNDKFFVMVTHIKYPAYDQENPASLSSKIKIDLLRKQLGFKGIVVTDDLEMGAVHKYYSNEDLGYKAVETGADLLLVCHTLQSQKEVYNGILSAVQSHKLSEQRIDEAVERILRFKLKNETLRQSGMQELKN
;
A
#
# COMPACT_ATOMS: atom_id res chain seq x y z
N MET A 1 19.36 48.21 -27.85
CA MET A 1 20.34 47.14 -28.16
C MET A 1 20.18 45.81 -27.40
N ARG A 2 19.46 45.72 -26.27
CA ARG A 2 19.35 44.47 -25.47
C ARG A 2 18.32 43.42 -25.94
N ARG A 3 17.38 43.76 -26.85
CA ARG A 3 16.36 42.81 -27.37
C ARG A 3 16.86 41.89 -28.50
N ARG A 4 17.85 42.31 -29.31
CA ARG A 4 18.40 41.48 -30.41
C ARG A 4 19.29 40.32 -29.92
N LYS A 5 20.07 40.51 -28.85
CA LYS A 5 20.94 39.46 -28.24
C LYS A 5 20.18 38.31 -27.57
N ARG A 6 18.92 38.53 -27.15
CA ARG A 6 18.09 37.49 -26.51
C ARG A 6 17.43 36.55 -27.52
N LYS A 7 17.10 37.02 -28.73
CA LYS A 7 16.55 36.19 -29.82
C LYS A 7 17.63 35.30 -30.46
N SER A 8 18.86 35.80 -30.66
CA SER A 8 19.95 34.98 -31.23
C SER A 8 20.39 33.84 -30.31
N ARG A 9 20.38 34.07 -28.98
CA ARG A 9 20.64 33.01 -27.99
C ARG A 9 19.57 31.93 -28.03
N ARG A 10 18.28 32.28 -28.04
CA ARG A 10 17.20 31.26 -28.11
C ARG A 10 17.27 30.41 -29.38
N LEU A 11 17.60 31.01 -30.52
CA LEU A 11 17.75 30.27 -31.79
C LEU A 11 18.96 29.32 -31.77
N ALA A 12 20.07 29.72 -31.15
CA ALA A 12 21.25 28.87 -30.99
C ALA A 12 20.99 27.65 -30.08
N TRP A 13 20.22 27.83 -29.00
CA TRP A 13 19.83 26.72 -28.11
C TRP A 13 18.84 25.76 -28.78
N SER A 14 17.92 26.26 -29.62
CA SER A 14 17.01 25.41 -30.39
C SER A 14 17.74 24.57 -31.45
N ILE A 15 18.75 25.13 -32.14
CA ILE A 15 19.55 24.40 -33.13
C ILE A 15 20.41 23.33 -32.45
N LEU A 16 21.00 23.64 -31.28
CA LEU A 16 21.77 22.67 -30.51
C LEU A 16 20.89 21.50 -30.01
N PHE A 17 19.66 21.79 -29.58
CA PHE A 17 18.72 20.75 -29.13
C PHE A 17 18.29 19.83 -30.29
N ILE A 18 18.05 20.38 -31.49
CA ILE A 18 17.69 19.60 -32.68
C ILE A 18 18.87 18.70 -33.12
N LEU A 19 20.11 19.18 -33.06
CA LEU A 19 21.29 18.37 -33.39
C LEU A 19 21.53 17.23 -32.38
N VAL A 20 21.27 17.45 -31.09
CA VAL A 20 21.36 16.41 -30.05
C VAL A 20 20.26 15.37 -30.23
N CYS A 21 19.04 15.77 -30.58
CA CYS A 21 17.95 14.84 -30.89
C CYS A 21 18.22 14.00 -32.16
N LEU A 22 18.82 14.60 -33.20
CA LEU A 22 19.20 13.88 -34.42
C LEU A 22 20.35 12.90 -34.18
N ALA A 23 21.34 13.25 -33.35
CA ALA A 23 22.41 12.33 -32.97
C ALA A 23 21.90 11.14 -32.14
N GLY A 24 20.95 11.37 -31.23
CA GLY A 24 20.29 10.31 -30.45
C GLY A 24 19.44 9.36 -31.31
N ALA A 25 18.74 9.89 -32.32
CA ALA A 25 17.95 9.08 -33.25
C ALA A 25 18.83 8.19 -34.15
N VAL A 26 20.00 8.67 -34.58
CA VAL A 26 20.96 7.86 -35.36
C VAL A 26 21.60 6.77 -34.50
N TYR A 27 21.80 7.01 -33.21
CA TYR A 27 22.31 5.98 -32.28
C TYR A 27 21.27 4.90 -31.98
N LEU A 28 19.99 5.27 -31.86
CA LEU A 28 18.88 4.33 -31.70
C LEU A 28 18.62 3.48 -32.96
N LEU A 29 18.79 4.05 -34.15
CA LEU A 29 18.66 3.31 -35.41
C LEU A 29 19.84 2.36 -35.67
N LYS A 30 21.05 2.67 -35.17
CA LYS A 30 22.20 1.75 -35.27
C LYS A 30 22.18 0.61 -34.25
N GLY A 31 21.42 0.73 -33.16
CA GLY A 31 21.32 -0.30 -32.12
C GLY A 31 20.30 -1.42 -32.41
N GLN A 32 19.56 -1.35 -33.52
CA GLN A 32 18.50 -2.31 -33.86
C GLN A 32 18.87 -3.37 -34.91
N ASP A 33 20.09 -3.36 -35.46
CA ASP A 33 20.49 -4.26 -36.57
C ASP A 33 21.45 -5.41 -36.19
N GLU A 34 21.79 -5.61 -34.91
CA GLU A 34 22.66 -6.71 -34.48
C GLU A 34 21.99 -7.62 -33.44
N GLN A 35 20.98 -8.39 -33.85
CA GLN A 35 20.71 -9.75 -33.34
C GLN A 35 19.57 -10.41 -34.13
N LYS A 36 19.87 -10.83 -35.36
CA LYS A 36 19.14 -11.91 -36.03
C LYS A 36 20.15 -12.84 -36.71
N ASP A 37 19.79 -14.12 -36.68
CA ASP A 37 20.42 -15.27 -37.33
C ASP A 37 21.48 -16.04 -36.53
N GLN A 38 21.05 -17.12 -35.87
CA GLN A 38 21.61 -18.46 -36.10
C GLN A 38 20.66 -19.59 -35.63
N PRO A 39 20.68 -20.77 -36.28
CA PRO A 39 19.56 -21.70 -36.35
C PRO A 39 19.52 -22.76 -35.22
N GLU A 40 18.31 -23.24 -34.93
CA GLU A 40 18.01 -24.41 -34.08
C GLU A 40 18.77 -25.66 -34.53
N LYS A 41 19.45 -26.32 -33.58
CA LYS A 41 19.87 -27.72 -33.69
C LYS A 41 19.12 -28.53 -32.64
N GLN A 42 18.26 -29.44 -33.12
CA GLN A 42 17.78 -30.60 -32.38
C GLN A 42 18.98 -31.50 -32.01
N GLN A 43 19.07 -31.87 -30.75
CA GLN A 43 19.81 -33.04 -30.30
C GLN A 43 18.88 -33.88 -29.44
N ASP A 44 18.50 -35.04 -30.00
CA ASP A 44 17.96 -36.17 -29.27
C ASP A 44 19.05 -36.75 -28.36
N GLU A 45 18.87 -36.66 -27.05
CA GLU A 45 19.61 -37.49 -26.10
C GLU A 45 18.63 -38.35 -25.30
N ALA A 46 18.78 -39.65 -25.49
CA ALA A 46 18.02 -40.70 -24.81
C ALA A 46 18.34 -40.74 -23.31
N MET A 47 17.29 -40.84 -22.50
CA MET A 47 17.38 -41.05 -21.06
C MET A 47 18.04 -42.41 -20.70
N PRO A 48 18.96 -42.47 -19.72
CA PRO A 48 19.39 -43.73 -19.14
C PRO A 48 18.32 -44.29 -18.18
N SER A 49 17.92 -45.54 -18.42
CA SER A 49 17.03 -46.34 -17.57
C SER A 49 17.57 -46.50 -16.14
N MET A 50 16.92 -45.87 -15.15
CA MET A 50 17.15 -46.17 -13.73
C MET A 50 16.45 -47.47 -13.32
N LYS A 51 17.22 -48.37 -12.72
CA LYS A 51 16.74 -49.61 -12.08
C LYS A 51 15.94 -49.27 -10.81
N PRO A 52 14.93 -50.08 -10.44
CA PRO A 52 14.13 -49.85 -9.25
C PRO A 52 14.97 -49.97 -7.97
N ILE A 53 14.93 -48.94 -7.14
CA ILE A 53 15.47 -48.94 -5.78
C ILE A 53 14.49 -49.73 -4.90
N LYS A 54 15.02 -50.75 -4.21
CA LYS A 54 14.29 -51.54 -3.22
C LYS A 54 13.87 -50.64 -2.06
N THR A 55 12.57 -50.61 -1.76
CA THR A 55 12.04 -50.06 -0.51
C THR A 55 12.22 -51.10 0.58
N ASP A 56 13.05 -50.78 1.58
CA ASP A 56 13.07 -51.51 2.84
C ASP A 56 11.83 -51.09 3.65
N ASP A 57 10.83 -51.96 3.69
CA ASP A 57 9.67 -51.84 4.58
C ASP A 57 10.14 -52.02 6.04
N LYS A 58 10.26 -50.91 6.77
CA LYS A 58 10.21 -50.91 8.23
C LYS A 58 8.82 -50.44 8.68
N PRO A 59 8.17 -51.13 9.64
CA PRO A 59 6.87 -50.71 10.16
C PRO A 59 6.99 -49.33 10.82
N ALA A 60 6.01 -48.46 10.54
CA ALA A 60 5.88 -47.16 11.17
C ALA A 60 5.63 -47.31 12.69
N ASP A 61 6.38 -46.53 13.47
CA ASP A 61 6.18 -46.32 14.90
C ASP A 61 4.85 -45.58 15.15
N PRO A 62 3.86 -46.18 15.82
CA PRO A 62 2.56 -45.56 16.05
C PRO A 62 2.61 -44.73 17.33
N GLN A 63 3.41 -43.66 17.37
CA GLN A 63 3.31 -42.56 18.35
C GLN A 63 4.28 -41.41 18.00
N ARG A 64 4.03 -40.72 16.89
CA ARG A 64 4.40 -39.30 16.76
C ARG A 64 3.12 -38.50 16.71
N GLU A 65 2.70 -38.00 17.87
CA GLU A 65 1.75 -36.90 17.92
C GLU A 65 2.34 -35.75 17.11
N LYS A 66 1.68 -35.43 15.98
CA LYS A 66 1.94 -34.17 15.27
C LYS A 66 1.61 -33.05 16.26
N PRO A 67 2.48 -32.04 16.43
CA PRO A 67 2.13 -30.90 17.26
C PRO A 67 0.85 -30.28 16.69
N GLU A 68 -0.20 -30.26 17.51
CA GLU A 68 -1.43 -29.55 17.20
C GLU A 68 -1.09 -28.07 17.08
N VAL A 69 -1.06 -27.56 15.84
CA VAL A 69 -0.93 -26.13 15.58
C VAL A 69 -2.23 -25.50 16.04
N THR A 70 -2.23 -24.99 17.27
CA THR A 70 -3.34 -24.19 17.78
C THR A 70 -3.30 -22.84 17.09
N PHE A 71 -4.11 -22.70 16.03
CA PHE A 71 -4.53 -21.41 15.53
C PHE A 71 -5.01 -20.57 16.72
N PHE A 72 -4.68 -19.26 16.76
CA PHE A 72 -5.27 -18.39 17.78
C PHE A 72 -6.79 -18.51 17.68
N THR A 73 -7.43 -18.98 18.75
CA THR A 73 -8.86 -18.76 18.92
C THR A 73 -9.09 -17.25 18.95
N GLN A 74 -10.28 -16.80 18.53
CA GLN A 74 -10.63 -15.38 18.63
C GLN A 74 -10.45 -14.85 20.07
N GLU A 75 -10.71 -15.71 21.06
CA GLU A 75 -10.49 -15.47 22.49
C GLU A 75 -9.00 -15.22 22.82
N ASN A 76 -8.07 -16.02 22.30
CA ASN A 76 -6.63 -15.81 22.50
C ASN A 76 -6.10 -14.53 21.82
N LEU A 77 -6.70 -14.11 20.69
CA LEU A 77 -6.32 -12.87 20.01
C LEU A 77 -6.75 -11.64 20.81
N ASP A 78 -7.99 -11.63 21.30
CA ASP A 78 -8.54 -10.52 22.09
C ASP A 78 -7.72 -10.32 23.37
N GLU A 79 -7.40 -11.40 24.08
CA GLU A 79 -6.54 -11.36 25.26
C GLU A 79 -5.14 -10.81 24.95
N LYS A 80 -4.51 -11.27 23.87
CA LYS A 80 -3.16 -10.80 23.48
C LYS A 80 -3.17 -9.32 23.11
N VAL A 81 -4.16 -8.86 22.34
CA VAL A 81 -4.30 -7.45 21.96
C VAL A 81 -4.52 -6.57 23.20
N ASN A 82 -5.45 -6.96 24.08
CA ASN A 82 -5.72 -6.24 25.31
C ASN A 82 -4.50 -6.19 26.23
N HIS A 83 -3.75 -7.29 26.32
CA HIS A 83 -2.49 -7.33 27.06
C HIS A 83 -1.47 -6.37 26.48
N LEU A 84 -1.26 -6.34 25.16
CA LEU A 84 -0.33 -5.40 24.53
C LEU A 84 -0.75 -3.95 24.78
N ILE A 85 -1.99 -3.56 24.49
CA ILE A 85 -2.47 -2.18 24.67
C ILE A 85 -2.27 -1.71 26.12
N LYS A 86 -2.56 -2.57 27.10
CA LYS A 86 -2.41 -2.24 28.52
C LYS A 86 -0.95 -2.04 28.94
N ASN A 87 0.00 -2.72 28.31
CA ASN A 87 1.41 -2.66 28.66
C ASN A 87 2.23 -1.70 27.77
N MET A 88 1.64 -1.19 26.68
CA MET A 88 2.26 -0.16 25.85
C MET A 88 2.22 1.20 26.55
N THR A 89 3.35 1.89 26.53
CA THR A 89 3.43 3.32 26.80
C THR A 89 2.71 4.12 25.70
N LEU A 90 2.31 5.36 26.02
CA LEU A 90 1.73 6.27 25.03
C LEU A 90 2.65 6.44 23.79
N LYS A 91 3.97 6.45 24.00
CA LYS A 91 4.95 6.58 22.92
C LYS A 91 4.94 5.40 21.96
N GLU A 92 4.88 4.18 22.49
CA GLU A 92 4.77 2.95 21.70
C GLU A 92 3.43 2.91 20.97
N LYS A 93 2.34 3.30 21.64
CA LYS A 93 1.00 3.38 21.04
C LYS A 93 1.00 4.31 19.83
N ILE A 94 1.50 5.54 19.98
CA ILE A 94 1.60 6.52 18.89
C ILE A 94 2.45 5.99 17.73
N GLY A 95 3.58 5.35 18.04
CA GLY A 95 4.47 4.76 17.03
C GLY A 95 3.73 3.79 16.10
N GLN A 96 2.85 2.96 16.65
CA GLN A 96 2.09 1.97 15.87
C GLN A 96 1.16 2.59 14.83
N LEU A 97 0.73 3.86 14.99
CA LEU A 97 -0.13 4.55 14.03
C LEU A 97 0.63 5.04 12.79
N ILE A 98 1.97 5.00 12.76
CA ILE A 98 2.77 5.64 11.71
C ILE A 98 3.45 4.62 10.81
N VAL A 99 3.29 4.81 9.49
CA VAL A 99 4.06 4.15 8.45
C VAL A 99 5.05 5.13 7.86
N VAL A 100 6.34 4.79 7.90
CA VAL A 100 7.42 5.67 7.45
C VAL A 100 8.06 5.16 6.16
N GLY A 101 8.50 6.07 5.32
CA GLY A 101 9.41 5.74 4.21
C GLY A 101 10.88 5.83 4.61
N LEU A 102 11.74 5.28 3.76
CA LEU A 102 13.20 5.37 3.89
C LEU A 102 13.82 5.93 2.59
N PRO A 103 15.00 6.59 2.67
CA PRO A 103 15.56 7.33 1.53
C PRO A 103 16.29 6.44 0.51
N GLY A 104 16.75 5.25 0.90
CA GLY A 104 17.59 4.39 0.05
C GLY A 104 17.28 2.89 0.13
N GLN A 105 18.19 2.08 -0.39
CA GLN A 105 18.05 0.62 -0.53
C GLN A 105 18.51 -0.18 0.69
N GLU A 106 19.02 0.49 1.71
CA GLU A 106 19.60 -0.12 2.90
C GLU A 106 18.97 0.47 4.16
N VAL A 107 19.07 -0.27 5.27
CA VAL A 107 18.72 0.23 6.59
C VAL A 107 19.69 1.33 6.98
N ASP A 108 19.19 2.55 7.14
CA ASP A 108 19.98 3.70 7.60
C ASP A 108 19.67 4.06 9.07
N SER A 109 20.38 5.08 9.58
CA SER A 109 20.18 5.57 10.94
C SER A 109 18.78 6.17 11.16
N GLY A 110 18.16 6.75 10.13
CA GLY A 110 16.86 7.41 10.24
C GLY A 110 15.72 6.42 10.42
N VAL A 111 15.65 5.39 9.57
CA VAL A 111 14.65 4.32 9.73
C VAL A 111 14.93 3.49 10.99
N THR A 112 16.20 3.32 11.37
CA THR A 112 16.56 2.70 12.65
C THR A 112 16.03 3.49 13.84
N GLU A 113 16.20 4.82 13.85
CA GLU A 113 15.63 5.71 14.88
C GLU A 113 14.10 5.60 14.91
N MET A 114 13.44 5.66 13.75
CA MET A 114 11.97 5.56 13.69
C MET A 114 11.44 4.22 14.22
N ILE A 115 12.11 3.11 13.94
CA ILE A 115 11.69 1.78 14.44
C ILE A 115 12.00 1.63 15.94
N LYS A 116 13.22 1.98 16.37
CA LYS A 116 13.69 1.66 17.73
C LYS A 116 13.26 2.68 18.78
N ASP A 117 13.25 3.96 18.44
CA ASP A 117 13.05 5.04 19.40
C ASP A 117 11.64 5.65 19.30
N TYR A 118 11.03 5.59 18.10
CA TYR A 118 9.67 6.05 17.85
C TYR A 118 8.66 4.90 17.65
N HIS A 119 9.10 3.64 17.72
CA HIS A 119 8.27 2.44 17.63
C HIS A 119 7.33 2.41 16.40
N ALA A 120 7.82 2.88 15.25
CA ALA A 120 7.03 2.98 14.02
C ALA A 120 6.30 1.67 13.68
N GLY A 121 5.01 1.78 13.34
CA GLY A 121 4.12 0.66 13.06
C GLY A 121 4.36 0.00 11.70
N GLY A 122 4.95 0.72 10.75
CA GLY A 122 5.21 0.15 9.44
C GLY A 122 6.18 0.94 8.57
N ILE A 123 6.49 0.35 7.43
CA ILE A 123 7.35 0.88 6.38
C ILE A 123 6.58 0.87 5.05
N ILE A 124 6.80 1.90 4.23
CA ILE A 124 6.37 1.96 2.83
C ILE A 124 7.57 2.00 1.90
N LEU A 125 7.52 1.18 0.85
CA LEU A 125 8.57 1.05 -0.15
C LEU A 125 8.22 1.76 -1.46
N PHE A 126 9.24 2.36 -2.08
CA PHE A 126 9.23 2.97 -3.40
C PHE A 126 10.38 2.41 -4.24
N ASP A 127 10.42 2.73 -5.54
CA ASP A 127 11.51 2.29 -6.43
C ASP A 127 12.90 2.69 -5.94
N ARG A 128 13.03 3.81 -5.20
CA ARG A 128 14.31 4.23 -4.59
C ARG A 128 14.85 3.22 -3.57
N ASN A 129 14.01 2.33 -3.05
CA ASN A 129 14.37 1.29 -2.07
C ASN A 129 14.66 -0.06 -2.73
N MET A 130 14.49 -0.17 -4.05
CA MET A 130 14.33 -1.45 -4.74
C MET A 130 15.34 -1.62 -5.89
N LYS A 131 16.30 -2.51 -5.69
CA LYS A 131 17.27 -2.92 -6.72
C LYS A 131 16.85 -4.20 -7.41
N ASN A 132 16.49 -5.23 -6.66
CA ASN A 132 15.96 -6.51 -7.14
C ASN A 132 15.24 -7.25 -6.00
N GLN A 133 14.50 -8.31 -6.31
CA GLN A 133 13.62 -8.97 -5.33
C GLN A 133 14.41 -9.53 -4.13
N GLN A 134 15.62 -10.06 -4.36
CA GLN A 134 16.48 -10.57 -3.29
C GLN A 134 16.89 -9.45 -2.33
N GLN A 135 17.42 -8.34 -2.84
CA GLN A 135 17.82 -7.20 -2.02
C GLN A 135 16.63 -6.63 -1.23
N VAL A 136 15.43 -6.56 -1.83
CA VAL A 136 14.23 -6.08 -1.12
C VAL A 136 13.83 -7.04 0.00
N GLY A 137 13.89 -8.35 -0.24
CA GLY A 137 13.65 -9.36 0.80
C GLY A 137 14.64 -9.27 1.96
N GLU A 138 15.93 -9.04 1.66
CA GLU A 138 16.98 -8.82 2.66
C GLU A 138 16.74 -7.54 3.47
N LEU A 139 16.44 -6.42 2.80
CA LEU A 139 16.08 -5.15 3.44
C LEU A 139 14.90 -5.32 4.40
N ASN A 140 13.80 -5.92 3.93
CA ASN A 140 12.61 -6.13 4.74
C ASN A 140 12.86 -7.08 5.92
N SER A 141 13.70 -8.10 5.72
CA SER A 141 14.11 -8.99 6.82
C SER A 141 14.93 -8.24 7.89
N GLN A 142 15.83 -7.35 7.48
CA GLN A 142 16.59 -6.52 8.41
C GLN A 142 15.70 -5.56 9.20
N LEU A 143 14.74 -4.91 8.53
CA LEU A 143 13.77 -4.01 9.17
C LEU A 143 12.88 -4.77 10.17
N GLN A 144 12.38 -5.95 9.81
CA GLN A 144 11.62 -6.79 10.74
C GLN A 144 12.48 -7.21 11.94
N ASN A 145 13.73 -7.63 11.72
CA ASN A 145 14.65 -7.97 12.81
C ASN A 145 14.95 -6.80 13.75
N LEU A 146 14.88 -5.55 13.27
CA LEU A 146 14.97 -4.38 14.15
C LEU A 146 13.73 -4.26 15.04
N ALA A 147 12.53 -4.40 14.47
CA ALA A 147 11.28 -4.34 15.22
C ALA A 147 11.14 -5.48 16.24
N MET A 148 11.58 -6.69 15.90
CA MET A 148 11.53 -7.85 16.80
C MET A 148 12.51 -7.78 17.99
N LYS A 149 13.42 -6.79 18.02
CA LYS A 149 14.26 -6.51 19.20
C LYS A 149 13.55 -5.70 20.27
N ASP A 150 12.42 -5.08 19.93
CA ASP A 150 11.57 -4.40 20.89
C ASP A 150 10.95 -5.44 21.86
N PRO A 151 10.89 -5.16 23.18
CA PRO A 151 10.29 -6.07 24.14
C PRO A 151 8.86 -6.51 23.80
N LEU A 152 8.08 -5.65 23.13
CA LEU A 152 6.72 -5.96 22.70
C LEU A 152 6.66 -6.90 21.49
N GLN A 153 7.76 -7.06 20.76
CA GLN A 153 7.90 -7.96 19.60
C GLN A 153 6.77 -7.81 18.58
N ILE A 154 6.36 -6.57 18.30
CA ILE A 154 5.30 -6.27 17.33
C ILE A 154 5.92 -6.16 15.93
N PRO A 155 5.52 -6.99 14.94
CA PRO A 155 6.11 -6.94 13.61
C PRO A 155 5.69 -5.66 12.85
N LEU A 156 6.49 -5.27 11.86
CA LEU A 156 6.17 -4.14 10.98
C LEU A 156 5.13 -4.52 9.94
N MET A 157 4.24 -3.56 9.64
CA MET A 157 3.56 -3.52 8.37
C MET A 157 4.57 -3.11 7.29
N VAL A 158 4.68 -3.86 6.20
CA VAL A 158 5.53 -3.54 5.05
C VAL A 158 4.62 -3.38 3.84
N SER A 159 4.57 -2.16 3.34
CA SER A 159 3.59 -1.69 2.37
C SER A 159 4.22 -1.18 1.08
N ILE A 160 3.42 -1.14 0.01
CA ILE A 160 3.84 -0.68 -1.33
C ILE A 160 2.62 -0.25 -2.15
N ASP A 161 2.80 0.64 -3.13
CA ASP A 161 1.83 0.84 -4.22
C ASP A 161 2.18 -0.01 -5.44
N GLN A 162 1.50 -1.15 -5.60
CA GLN A 162 1.61 -2.03 -6.77
C GLN A 162 0.24 -2.20 -7.44
N GLU A 163 -0.19 -1.18 -8.20
CA GLU A 163 -1.54 -1.12 -8.80
C GLU A 163 -1.62 -1.82 -10.16
N GLY A 164 -0.56 -1.70 -10.97
CA GLY A 164 -0.57 -2.02 -12.40
C GLY A 164 -0.53 -0.75 -13.28
N GLY A 165 -0.44 -0.94 -14.59
CA GLY A 165 -0.42 0.19 -15.53
C GLY A 165 0.76 1.13 -15.27
N LEU A 166 0.50 2.39 -14.95
CA LEU A 166 1.53 3.41 -14.67
C LEU A 166 2.20 3.25 -13.29
N ILE A 167 1.51 2.65 -12.32
CA ILE A 167 2.01 2.48 -10.94
C ILE A 167 2.43 1.02 -10.74
N VAL A 168 3.67 0.75 -11.11
CA VAL A 168 4.31 -0.56 -10.98
C VAL A 168 5.72 -0.32 -10.45
N ARG A 169 5.98 -0.72 -9.20
CA ARG A 169 7.33 -0.74 -8.65
C ARG A 169 8.11 -1.89 -9.27
N MET A 170 9.40 -1.67 -9.47
CA MET A 170 10.31 -2.62 -10.11
C MET A 170 9.80 -3.12 -11.47
N ARG A 171 9.23 -2.22 -12.30
CA ARG A 171 8.53 -2.55 -13.55
C ARG A 171 9.22 -3.60 -14.43
N ASP A 172 10.54 -3.53 -14.55
CA ASP A 172 11.32 -4.41 -15.44
C ASP A 172 11.73 -5.75 -14.79
N GLN A 173 11.37 -5.98 -13.53
CA GLN A 173 11.77 -7.15 -12.73
C GLN A 173 10.59 -7.90 -12.11
N VAL A 174 9.37 -7.51 -12.47
CA VAL A 174 8.13 -8.16 -12.06
C VAL A 174 7.31 -8.51 -13.30
N ALA A 175 6.37 -9.43 -13.17
CA ALA A 175 5.45 -9.77 -14.25
C ALA A 175 4.73 -8.53 -14.76
N LEU A 176 4.48 -8.48 -16.07
CA LEU A 176 3.74 -7.40 -16.71
C LEU A 176 2.35 -7.28 -16.08
N LYS A 177 2.01 -6.06 -15.64
CA LYS A 177 0.73 -5.74 -15.01
C LYS A 177 -0.02 -4.75 -15.88
N ALA A 178 -1.15 -5.19 -16.45
CA ALA A 178 -2.06 -4.33 -17.19
C ALA A 178 -2.60 -3.22 -16.27
N SER A 179 -2.98 -2.09 -16.87
CA SER A 179 -3.69 -1.04 -16.13
C SER A 179 -5.06 -1.54 -15.68
N GLN A 180 -5.61 -0.96 -14.61
CA GLN A 180 -6.99 -1.28 -14.21
C GLN A 180 -7.98 -0.93 -15.33
N HIS A 181 -7.73 0.15 -16.08
CA HIS A 181 -8.57 0.53 -17.21
C HIS A 181 -8.59 -0.54 -18.31
N ASP A 182 -7.42 -1.07 -18.69
CA ASP A 182 -7.34 -2.13 -19.71
C ASP A 182 -8.06 -3.41 -19.26
N LEU A 183 -7.96 -3.75 -17.97
CA LEU A 183 -8.70 -4.87 -17.39
C LEU A 183 -10.22 -4.60 -17.40
N GLY A 184 -10.61 -3.36 -17.11
CA GLY A 184 -11.97 -2.85 -17.19
C GLY A 184 -12.59 -3.01 -18.58
N VAL A 185 -11.89 -2.53 -19.61
CA VAL A 185 -12.30 -2.60 -21.01
C VAL A 185 -12.43 -4.05 -21.50
N LYS A 186 -11.51 -4.93 -21.11
CA LYS A 186 -11.55 -6.37 -21.49
C LYS A 186 -12.71 -7.13 -20.85
N LYS A 187 -13.31 -6.57 -19.79
CA LYS A 187 -14.43 -7.12 -19.04
C LYS A 187 -14.22 -8.56 -18.53
N ASN A 188 -12.99 -8.91 -18.14
CA ASN A 188 -12.63 -10.26 -17.72
C ASN A 188 -12.24 -10.30 -16.23
N SER A 189 -13.19 -10.68 -15.38
CA SER A 189 -13.00 -10.80 -13.92
C SER A 189 -11.90 -11.79 -13.53
N LYS A 190 -11.75 -12.90 -14.27
CA LYS A 190 -10.69 -13.88 -14.01
C LYS A 190 -9.31 -13.28 -14.24
N ALA A 191 -9.15 -12.46 -15.29
CA ALA A 191 -7.89 -11.77 -15.55
C ALA A 191 -7.52 -10.80 -14.42
N VAL A 192 -8.50 -10.09 -13.84
CA VAL A 192 -8.31 -9.22 -12.67
C VAL A 192 -7.79 -10.02 -11.48
N TYR A 193 -8.45 -11.13 -11.14
CA TYR A 193 -8.02 -12.01 -10.06
C TYR A 193 -6.62 -12.59 -10.29
N HIS A 194 -6.33 -13.07 -11.51
CA HIS A 194 -5.03 -13.64 -11.83
C HIS A 194 -3.89 -12.62 -11.71
N GLN A 195 -4.09 -11.38 -12.18
CA GLN A 195 -3.08 -10.33 -12.01
C GLN A 195 -2.85 -10.01 -10.53
N ALA A 196 -3.92 -9.93 -9.74
CA ALA A 196 -3.82 -9.69 -8.30
C ALA A 196 -3.10 -10.84 -7.57
N SER A 197 -3.41 -12.09 -7.91
CA SER A 197 -2.76 -13.27 -7.33
C SER A 197 -1.27 -13.38 -7.70
N THR A 198 -0.91 -13.09 -8.95
CA THR A 198 0.51 -13.01 -9.36
C THR A 198 1.23 -11.90 -8.59
N THR A 199 0.61 -10.72 -8.49
CA THR A 199 1.17 -9.61 -7.71
C THR A 199 1.38 -10.00 -6.25
N ALA A 200 0.42 -10.71 -5.64
CA ALA A 200 0.52 -11.15 -4.26
C ALA A 200 1.74 -12.04 -4.02
N LYS A 201 2.00 -13.01 -4.90
CA LYS A 201 3.16 -13.91 -4.81
C LYS A 201 4.48 -13.16 -4.88
N GLU A 202 4.60 -12.22 -5.81
CA GLU A 202 5.82 -11.40 -5.96
C GLU A 202 6.07 -10.53 -4.73
N LEU A 203 5.01 -9.88 -4.21
CA LEU A 203 5.10 -9.05 -3.01
C LEU A 203 5.45 -9.88 -1.78
N LEU A 204 4.86 -11.07 -1.63
CA LEU A 204 5.13 -11.96 -0.51
C LEU A 204 6.59 -12.43 -0.52
N ASN A 205 7.16 -12.76 -1.69
CA ASN A 205 8.57 -13.12 -1.84
C ASN A 205 9.52 -11.98 -1.43
N MET A 206 9.08 -10.72 -1.59
CA MET A 206 9.83 -9.55 -1.13
C MET A 206 9.59 -9.22 0.35
N GLY A 207 8.73 -9.95 1.07
CA GLY A 207 8.43 -9.70 2.49
C GLY A 207 7.35 -8.63 2.74
N VAL A 208 6.71 -8.12 1.69
CA VAL A 208 5.59 -7.16 1.77
C VAL A 208 4.34 -7.88 2.32
N ASN A 209 3.51 -7.19 3.11
CA ASN A 209 2.20 -7.70 3.59
C ASN A 209 1.01 -6.80 3.25
N VAL A 210 1.23 -5.56 2.81
CA VAL A 210 0.16 -4.64 2.43
C VAL A 210 0.43 -4.08 1.04
N ASN A 211 -0.58 -4.11 0.18
CA ASN A 211 -0.55 -3.42 -1.09
C ASN A 211 -1.61 -2.32 -1.07
N PHE A 212 -1.20 -1.09 -1.39
CA PHE A 212 -2.09 0.05 -1.56
C PHE A 212 -2.79 0.01 -2.91
N ALA A 213 -3.54 -1.07 -3.15
CA ALA A 213 -4.37 -1.32 -4.31
C ALA A 213 -5.55 -2.23 -3.89
N PRO A 214 -6.70 -2.20 -4.58
CA PRO A 214 -6.99 -1.51 -5.84
C PRO A 214 -7.42 -0.04 -5.70
N VAL A 215 -7.37 0.68 -6.82
CA VAL A 215 -8.08 1.96 -6.98
C VAL A 215 -9.54 1.67 -7.34
N LEU A 216 -10.49 2.22 -6.59
CA LEU A 216 -11.94 2.09 -6.79
C LEU A 216 -12.60 3.39 -7.29
N ASP A 217 -11.79 4.37 -7.69
CA ASP A 217 -12.27 5.62 -8.25
C ASP A 217 -13.03 5.38 -9.56
N ILE A 218 -14.15 6.10 -9.75
CA ILE A 218 -15.00 6.00 -10.94
C ILE A 218 -14.54 7.00 -12.00
N SER A 219 -13.96 6.53 -13.10
CA SER A 219 -13.49 7.39 -14.20
C SER A 219 -13.29 6.61 -15.50
N ASP A 220 -13.63 7.24 -16.63
CA ASP A 220 -13.33 6.75 -17.99
C ASP A 220 -12.04 7.34 -18.57
N LYS A 221 -11.39 8.26 -17.85
CA LYS A 221 -10.21 8.99 -18.35
C LYS A 221 -8.93 8.63 -17.61
N ASP A 222 -9.05 8.08 -16.41
CA ASP A 222 -7.92 7.66 -15.61
C ASP A 222 -7.58 6.19 -15.89
N SER A 223 -6.34 5.92 -16.32
CA SER A 223 -5.87 4.55 -16.56
C SER A 223 -5.80 3.71 -15.27
N ARG A 224 -5.79 4.36 -14.10
CA ARG A 224 -5.84 3.72 -12.79
C ARG A 224 -7.25 3.31 -12.39
N SER A 225 -8.31 3.79 -13.05
CA SER A 225 -9.69 3.38 -12.80
C SER A 225 -10.06 2.13 -13.60
N PHE A 226 -10.95 1.29 -13.09
CA PHE A 226 -11.54 0.18 -13.87
C PHE A 226 -12.62 0.63 -14.87
N GLY A 227 -13.08 1.88 -14.79
CA GLY A 227 -14.09 2.48 -15.69
C GLY A 227 -15.12 3.35 -14.95
N SER A 228 -16.17 3.75 -15.65
CA SER A 228 -17.25 4.59 -15.09
C SER A 228 -18.46 3.84 -14.51
N ASP A 229 -18.56 2.51 -14.65
CA ASP A 229 -19.68 1.73 -14.09
C ASP A 229 -19.38 1.29 -12.64
N PRO A 230 -20.07 1.85 -11.62
CA PRO A 230 -19.79 1.55 -10.22
C PRO A 230 -19.97 0.07 -9.85
N LYS A 231 -20.87 -0.65 -10.53
CA LYS A 231 -21.09 -2.08 -10.28
C LYS A 231 -19.94 -2.92 -10.82
N LEU A 232 -19.45 -2.55 -12.00
CA LEU A 232 -18.29 -3.20 -12.61
C LEU A 232 -17.02 -2.95 -11.77
N VAL A 233 -16.77 -1.70 -11.39
CA VAL A 233 -15.64 -1.32 -10.52
C VAL A 233 -15.71 -2.08 -9.19
N SER A 234 -16.88 -2.18 -8.57
CA SER A 234 -17.08 -2.98 -7.36
C SER A 234 -16.72 -4.46 -7.58
N SER A 235 -17.24 -5.07 -8.63
CA SER A 235 -16.98 -6.48 -8.94
C SER A 235 -15.48 -6.75 -9.15
N TYR A 236 -14.74 -5.83 -9.79
CA TYR A 236 -13.30 -5.98 -10.00
C TYR A 236 -12.48 -5.65 -8.76
N GLY A 237 -12.90 -4.66 -7.97
CA GLY A 237 -12.35 -4.42 -6.64
C GLY A 237 -12.35 -5.68 -5.77
N ALA A 238 -13.48 -6.39 -5.73
CA ALA A 238 -13.59 -7.67 -5.00
C ALA A 238 -12.62 -8.74 -5.52
N GLN A 239 -12.42 -8.84 -6.84
CA GLN A 239 -11.45 -9.79 -7.42
C GLN A 239 -10.01 -9.43 -7.06
N VAL A 240 -9.65 -8.14 -7.02
CA VAL A 240 -8.31 -7.72 -6.59
C VAL A 240 -8.10 -8.03 -5.11
N ILE A 241 -9.05 -7.68 -4.24
CA ILE A 241 -8.96 -7.98 -2.80
C ILE A 241 -8.81 -9.49 -2.60
N LYS A 242 -9.64 -10.31 -3.28
CA LYS A 242 -9.54 -11.76 -3.20
C LYS A 242 -8.17 -12.27 -3.67
N GLY A 243 -7.72 -11.85 -4.85
CA GLY A 243 -6.43 -12.32 -5.40
C GLY A 243 -5.23 -11.93 -4.54
N LEU A 244 -5.23 -10.73 -3.95
CA LEU A 244 -4.20 -10.30 -3.01
C LEU A 244 -4.24 -11.12 -1.71
N THR A 245 -5.42 -11.25 -1.10
CA THR A 245 -5.57 -11.91 0.20
C THR A 245 -5.33 -13.41 0.15
N ASP A 246 -5.73 -14.09 -0.93
CA ASP A 246 -5.40 -15.50 -1.15
C ASP A 246 -3.88 -15.74 -1.29
N GLY A 247 -3.12 -14.72 -1.70
CA GLY A 247 -1.66 -14.75 -1.74
C GLY A 247 -0.98 -14.16 -0.50
N GLY A 248 -1.72 -13.93 0.59
CA GLY A 248 -1.17 -13.43 1.86
C GLY A 248 -0.87 -11.94 1.89
N ILE A 249 -1.38 -11.16 0.94
CA ILE A 249 -1.24 -9.69 0.90
C ILE A 249 -2.58 -9.03 1.22
N THR A 250 -2.57 -8.09 2.15
CA THR A 250 -3.76 -7.30 2.48
C THR A 250 -3.91 -6.15 1.48
N ALA A 251 -5.11 -6.02 0.94
CA ALA A 251 -5.46 -4.97 -0.02
C ALA A 251 -5.80 -3.65 0.69
N THR A 252 -5.76 -2.54 -0.03
CA THR A 252 -6.28 -1.26 0.44
C THR A 252 -7.07 -0.60 -0.68
N VAL A 253 -8.36 -0.43 -0.47
CA VAL A 253 -9.23 0.24 -1.43
C VAL A 253 -9.04 1.75 -1.33
N LYS A 254 -8.88 2.42 -2.47
CA LYS A 254 -8.58 3.86 -2.52
C LYS A 254 -9.18 4.57 -3.73
N HIS A 255 -9.45 5.88 -3.69
CA HIS A 255 -9.20 6.80 -2.59
C HIS A 255 -10.55 7.28 -2.04
N PHE A 256 -10.98 6.76 -0.89
CA PHE A 256 -12.29 7.05 -0.32
C PHE A 256 -12.44 8.55 0.01
N PRO A 257 -13.60 9.19 -0.23
CA PRO A 257 -14.87 8.66 -0.80
C PRO A 257 -14.97 8.48 -2.32
N GLY A 258 -13.89 8.69 -3.07
CA GLY A 258 -13.81 8.54 -4.52
C GLY A 258 -13.24 9.78 -5.20
N ASN A 259 -12.12 9.61 -5.92
CA ASN A 259 -11.32 10.69 -6.51
C ASN A 259 -11.58 10.90 -8.01
N GLY A 260 -12.31 9.99 -8.68
CA GLY A 260 -12.37 9.91 -10.15
C GLY A 260 -12.90 11.14 -10.89
N ARG A 261 -13.65 12.01 -10.19
CA ARG A 261 -14.21 13.28 -10.72
C ARG A 261 -13.58 14.54 -10.14
N SER A 262 -12.47 14.42 -9.40
CA SER A 262 -11.87 15.57 -8.74
C SER A 262 -11.38 16.62 -9.73
N SER A 263 -11.45 17.89 -9.32
CA SER A 263 -10.88 19.01 -10.05
C SER A 263 -10.12 19.92 -9.10
N ILE A 264 -9.10 20.60 -9.61
CA ILE A 264 -8.30 21.56 -8.84
C ILE A 264 -9.03 22.90 -8.83
N ASP A 265 -9.30 23.45 -7.64
CA ASP A 265 -9.77 24.83 -7.49
C ASP A 265 -8.60 25.79 -7.74
N PRO A 266 -8.61 26.60 -8.82
CA PRO A 266 -7.50 27.48 -9.17
C PRO A 266 -7.30 28.65 -8.19
N HIS A 267 -8.27 28.95 -7.32
CA HIS A 267 -8.15 30.05 -6.35
C HIS A 267 -7.55 29.60 -5.02
N LYS A 268 -7.63 28.31 -4.71
CA LYS A 268 -7.17 27.71 -3.46
C LYS A 268 -6.05 26.70 -3.67
N ASP A 269 -5.72 26.33 -4.91
CA ASP A 269 -4.84 25.19 -5.22
C ASP A 269 -5.26 23.88 -4.52
N THR A 270 -6.53 23.74 -4.12
CA THR A 270 -7.05 22.54 -3.43
C THR A 270 -7.96 21.76 -4.36
N SER A 271 -7.81 20.44 -4.39
CA SER A 271 -8.71 19.56 -5.13
C SER A 271 -10.06 19.39 -4.40
N SER A 272 -11.16 19.41 -5.15
CA SER A 272 -12.50 19.19 -4.62
C SER A 272 -13.36 18.34 -5.58
N VAL A 273 -14.37 17.70 -5.01
CA VAL A 273 -15.43 17.01 -5.74
C VAL A 273 -16.75 17.73 -5.50
N GLN A 274 -17.30 18.33 -6.56
CA GLN A 274 -18.59 19.02 -6.55
C GLN A 274 -19.67 18.07 -7.06
N ALA A 275 -20.35 17.40 -6.14
CA ALA A 275 -21.47 16.50 -6.39
C ALA A 275 -22.33 16.45 -5.13
N ASP A 276 -23.63 16.17 -5.26
CA ASP A 276 -24.50 15.99 -4.10
C ASP A 276 -24.31 14.60 -3.45
N LYS A 277 -24.84 14.41 -2.24
CA LYS A 277 -24.68 13.14 -1.51
C LYS A 277 -25.25 11.95 -2.27
N LYS A 278 -26.41 12.10 -2.91
CA LYS A 278 -27.09 11.01 -3.61
C LYS A 278 -26.28 10.55 -4.82
N GLU A 279 -25.72 11.50 -5.55
CA GLU A 279 -24.83 11.21 -6.67
C GLU A 279 -23.57 10.47 -6.19
N LEU A 280 -22.91 10.98 -5.14
CA LEU A 280 -21.73 10.33 -4.56
C LEU A 280 -22.05 8.91 -4.04
N GLU A 281 -23.16 8.72 -3.33
CA GLU A 281 -23.59 7.43 -2.79
C GLU A 281 -23.94 6.41 -3.88
N SER A 282 -24.54 6.86 -4.99
CA SER A 282 -24.93 6.00 -6.11
C SER A 282 -23.78 5.70 -7.10
N SER A 283 -22.66 6.40 -7.00
CA SER A 283 -21.52 6.29 -7.91
C SER A 283 -20.19 6.11 -7.17
N ASP A 284 -19.58 7.19 -6.68
CA ASP A 284 -18.19 7.22 -6.21
C ASP A 284 -17.97 6.40 -4.93
N ILE A 285 -18.94 6.43 -4.01
CA ILE A 285 -18.93 5.69 -2.75
C ILE A 285 -19.41 4.25 -2.95
N TYR A 286 -20.15 3.98 -4.03
CA TYR A 286 -20.80 2.68 -4.25
C TYR A 286 -19.83 1.50 -4.20
N PRO A 287 -18.65 1.52 -4.87
CA PRO A 287 -17.69 0.42 -4.77
C PRO A 287 -17.22 0.18 -3.34
N PHE A 288 -16.92 1.23 -2.57
CA PHE A 288 -16.48 1.12 -1.19
C PHE A 288 -17.56 0.51 -0.30
N LYS A 289 -18.80 1.03 -0.38
CA LYS A 289 -19.95 0.47 0.33
C LYS A 289 -20.13 -1.00 -0.01
N SER A 290 -20.06 -1.34 -1.30
CA SER A 290 -20.21 -2.72 -1.76
C SER A 290 -19.14 -3.66 -1.17
N MET A 291 -17.89 -3.22 -1.03
CA MET A 291 -16.85 -4.03 -0.37
C MET A 291 -17.11 -4.17 1.13
N ILE A 292 -17.50 -3.08 1.80
CA ILE A 292 -17.80 -3.08 3.24
C ILE A 292 -18.95 -4.02 3.58
N ASP A 293 -20.01 -4.05 2.75
CA ASP A 293 -21.18 -4.90 2.96
C ASP A 293 -20.93 -6.38 2.67
N GLN A 294 -20.07 -6.70 1.69
CA GLN A 294 -19.98 -8.05 1.11
C GLN A 294 -18.72 -8.82 1.49
N MET A 295 -17.71 -8.14 2.04
CA MET A 295 -16.42 -8.73 2.36
C MET A 295 -16.09 -8.55 3.83
N ASP A 296 -15.34 -9.50 4.36
CA ASP A 296 -14.74 -9.38 5.68
C ASP A 296 -13.85 -8.13 5.74
N ASN A 297 -14.17 -7.21 6.65
CA ASN A 297 -13.50 -5.92 6.79
C ASN A 297 -12.05 -6.05 7.26
N ASP A 298 -11.65 -7.22 7.77
CA ASP A 298 -10.25 -7.50 8.14
C ASP A 298 -9.38 -7.81 6.91
N LYS A 299 -9.98 -8.02 5.73
CA LYS A 299 -9.27 -8.36 4.48
C LYS A 299 -8.77 -7.17 3.69
N PHE A 300 -9.20 -5.96 4.03
CA PHE A 300 -8.79 -4.76 3.31
C PHE A 300 -8.81 -3.51 4.20
N PHE A 301 -7.96 -2.55 3.86
CA PHE A 301 -7.99 -1.21 4.44
C PHE A 301 -8.75 -0.25 3.53
N VAL A 302 -9.16 0.89 4.09
CA VAL A 302 -9.70 2.01 3.32
C VAL A 302 -8.74 3.19 3.40
N MET A 303 -8.19 3.60 2.27
CA MET A 303 -7.36 4.80 2.19
C MET A 303 -8.19 6.03 1.88
N VAL A 304 -8.02 7.09 2.67
CA VAL A 304 -8.78 8.34 2.57
C VAL A 304 -7.95 9.45 1.89
N THR A 305 -8.56 10.14 0.93
CA THR A 305 -7.88 11.17 0.13
C THR A 305 -7.78 12.54 0.83
N HIS A 306 -6.92 13.42 0.34
CA HIS A 306 -6.78 14.82 0.76
C HIS A 306 -7.74 15.79 0.02
N ILE A 307 -8.81 15.28 -0.57
CA ILE A 307 -9.77 16.03 -1.39
C ILE A 307 -10.97 16.50 -0.56
N LYS A 308 -11.51 17.68 -0.89
CA LYS A 308 -12.71 18.23 -0.27
C LYS A 308 -13.99 17.71 -0.91
N TYR A 309 -14.99 17.41 -0.09
CA TYR A 309 -16.33 16.98 -0.50
C TYR A 309 -17.38 17.85 0.19
N PRO A 310 -17.70 19.05 -0.34
CA PRO A 310 -18.58 20.01 0.32
C PRO A 310 -19.97 19.48 0.69
N ALA A 311 -20.46 18.43 0.01
CA ALA A 311 -21.70 17.75 0.36
C ALA A 311 -21.65 17.06 1.74
N TYR A 312 -20.47 16.69 2.23
CA TYR A 312 -20.26 16.10 3.55
C TYR A 312 -19.57 17.07 4.51
N ASP A 313 -18.53 17.77 4.04
CA ASP A 313 -17.75 18.72 4.83
C ASP A 313 -17.26 19.86 3.93
N GLN A 314 -17.72 21.08 4.21
CA GLN A 314 -17.38 22.28 3.45
C GLN A 314 -15.97 22.79 3.76
N GLU A 315 -15.43 22.45 4.93
CA GLU A 315 -14.19 23.03 5.45
C GLU A 315 -13.01 22.10 5.21
N ASN A 316 -13.16 20.84 5.61
CA ASN A 316 -12.05 19.90 5.70
C ASN A 316 -12.00 18.92 4.52
N PRO A 317 -10.80 18.55 4.05
CA PRO A 317 -10.63 17.41 3.15
C PRO A 317 -11.01 16.09 3.86
N ALA A 318 -11.30 15.05 3.09
CA ALA A 318 -11.72 13.74 3.61
C ALA A 318 -10.76 13.17 4.67
N SER A 319 -9.45 13.29 4.45
CA SER A 319 -8.41 12.86 5.40
C SER A 319 -8.42 13.60 6.74
N LEU A 320 -9.09 14.76 6.86
CA LEU A 320 -9.17 15.58 8.07
C LEU A 320 -10.63 15.82 8.50
N SER A 321 -11.59 15.02 7.99
CA SER A 321 -13.02 15.20 8.26
C SER A 321 -13.59 14.04 9.06
N SER A 322 -14.06 14.33 10.28
CA SER A 322 -14.80 13.37 11.11
C SER A 322 -16.16 13.02 10.50
N LYS A 323 -16.79 13.96 9.78
CA LYS A 323 -18.05 13.71 9.05
C LYS A 323 -17.89 12.63 7.98
N ILE A 324 -16.71 12.56 7.35
CA ILE A 324 -16.42 11.56 6.32
C ILE A 324 -15.91 10.25 6.92
N LYS A 325 -14.92 10.30 7.82
CA LYS A 325 -14.30 9.07 8.35
C LYS A 325 -15.13 8.42 9.45
N ILE A 326 -15.73 9.20 10.34
CA ILE A 326 -16.51 8.67 11.46
C ILE A 326 -17.98 8.56 11.05
N ASP A 327 -18.64 9.66 10.69
CA ASP A 327 -20.10 9.62 10.50
C ASP A 327 -20.49 8.85 9.24
N LEU A 328 -19.83 9.10 8.10
CA LEU A 328 -20.08 8.34 6.88
C LEU A 328 -19.44 6.94 6.93
N LEU A 329 -18.11 6.84 6.96
CA LEU A 329 -17.43 5.54 6.77
C LEU A 329 -17.64 4.56 7.94
N ARG A 330 -17.43 4.99 9.19
CA ARG A 330 -17.54 4.09 10.37
C ARG A 330 -18.99 3.84 10.79
N LYS A 331 -19.83 4.89 10.87
CA LYS A 331 -21.21 4.78 11.39
C LYS A 331 -22.21 4.40 10.29
N GLN A 332 -22.30 5.18 9.21
CA GLN A 332 -23.31 4.96 8.16
C GLN A 332 -22.98 3.74 7.29
N LEU A 333 -21.74 3.60 6.83
CA LEU A 333 -21.32 2.46 6.00
C LEU A 333 -20.89 1.25 6.84
N GLY A 334 -20.61 1.43 8.13
CA GLY A 334 -20.34 0.33 9.05
C GLY A 334 -18.93 -0.25 9.00
N PHE A 335 -17.97 0.38 8.31
CA PHE A 335 -16.63 -0.17 8.14
C PHE A 335 -15.91 -0.39 9.48
N LYS A 336 -15.33 -1.57 9.71
CA LYS A 336 -14.63 -1.93 10.97
C LYS A 336 -13.11 -2.09 10.85
N GLY A 337 -12.57 -2.25 9.62
CA GLY A 337 -11.15 -2.46 9.34
C GLY A 337 -10.29 -1.20 9.54
N ILE A 338 -9.04 -1.16 9.07
CA ILE A 338 -8.14 -0.01 9.26
C ILE A 338 -8.45 1.12 8.28
N VAL A 339 -8.56 2.36 8.78
CA VAL A 339 -8.61 3.58 7.97
C VAL A 339 -7.21 4.18 7.91
N VAL A 340 -6.65 4.27 6.72
CA VAL A 340 -5.31 4.81 6.47
C VAL A 340 -5.39 6.13 5.69
N THR A 341 -4.57 7.12 6.00
CA THR A 341 -4.50 8.34 5.18
C THR A 341 -3.77 8.06 3.86
N ASP A 342 -4.06 8.83 2.83
CA ASP A 342 -3.05 9.07 1.79
C ASP A 342 -1.80 9.74 2.41
N ASP A 343 -0.69 9.81 1.68
CA ASP A 343 0.57 10.35 2.22
C ASP A 343 0.41 11.79 2.72
N LEU A 344 0.66 12.02 4.02
CA LEU A 344 0.51 13.32 4.65
C LEU A 344 1.48 14.38 4.09
N GLU A 345 2.55 13.94 3.42
CA GLU A 345 3.48 14.82 2.70
C GLU A 345 2.99 15.21 1.29
N MET A 346 1.83 14.68 0.84
CA MET A 346 1.25 14.94 -0.47
C MET A 346 0.05 15.91 -0.45
N GLY A 347 -0.33 16.38 -1.63
CA GLY A 347 -1.52 17.21 -1.85
C GLY A 347 -1.37 18.64 -1.32
N ALA A 348 -2.44 19.42 -1.34
CA ALA A 348 -2.41 20.82 -0.90
C ALA A 348 -2.48 21.00 0.62
N VAL A 349 -2.65 19.92 1.39
CA VAL A 349 -2.88 19.99 2.84
C VAL A 349 -1.67 20.55 3.60
N HIS A 350 -0.44 20.27 3.15
CA HIS A 350 0.79 20.83 3.73
C HIS A 350 0.92 22.35 3.57
N LYS A 351 0.12 22.98 2.69
CA LYS A 351 0.09 24.46 2.57
C LYS A 351 -0.67 25.12 3.72
N TYR A 352 -1.53 24.37 4.40
CA TYR A 352 -2.49 24.90 5.39
C TYR A 352 -2.27 24.39 6.81
N TYR A 353 -1.51 23.32 6.96
CA TYR A 353 -1.28 22.67 8.23
C TYR A 353 0.20 22.32 8.36
N SER A 354 0.73 22.48 9.57
CA SER A 354 2.02 21.90 9.93
C SER A 354 1.91 20.37 9.94
N ASN A 355 3.02 19.66 9.77
CA ASN A 355 3.05 18.19 9.91
C ASN A 355 2.58 17.75 11.32
N GLU A 356 2.92 18.53 12.34
CA GLU A 356 2.45 18.31 13.73
C GLU A 356 0.92 18.35 13.80
N ASP A 357 0.29 19.38 13.21
CA ASP A 357 -1.16 19.53 13.19
C ASP A 357 -1.86 18.48 12.33
N LEU A 358 -1.28 18.13 11.18
CA LEU A 358 -1.83 17.10 10.28
C LEU A 358 -1.93 15.75 10.99
N GLY A 359 -0.88 15.35 11.69
CA GLY A 359 -0.81 14.07 12.39
C GLY A 359 -1.94 13.88 13.37
N TYR A 360 -2.04 14.75 14.39
CA TYR A 360 -3.08 14.57 15.41
C TYR A 360 -4.48 14.80 14.85
N LYS A 361 -4.69 15.77 13.95
CA LYS A 361 -6.02 16.05 13.40
C LYS A 361 -6.52 14.90 12.56
N ALA A 362 -5.64 14.21 11.81
CA ALA A 362 -6.02 13.01 11.07
C ALA A 362 -6.50 11.89 12.02
N VAL A 363 -5.81 11.67 13.15
CA VAL A 363 -6.16 10.65 14.14
C VAL A 363 -7.44 11.01 14.89
N GLU A 364 -7.53 12.23 15.40
CA GLU A 364 -8.69 12.81 16.08
C GLU A 364 -9.96 12.62 15.25
N THR A 365 -9.85 12.89 13.94
CA THR A 365 -10.98 12.80 13.02
C THR A 365 -11.25 11.39 12.50
N GLY A 366 -10.53 10.37 12.96
CA GLY A 366 -10.87 8.96 12.75
C GLY A 366 -9.96 8.14 11.82
N ALA A 367 -8.76 8.63 11.48
CA ALA A 367 -7.75 7.78 10.85
C ALA A 367 -7.06 6.91 11.91
N ASP A 368 -6.75 5.65 11.58
CA ASP A 368 -6.01 4.75 12.46
C ASP A 368 -4.53 4.68 12.07
N LEU A 369 -4.22 4.75 10.78
CA LEU A 369 -2.87 4.65 10.24
C LEU A 369 -2.52 5.88 9.41
N LEU A 370 -1.32 6.42 9.58
CA LEU A 370 -0.82 7.61 8.92
C LEU A 370 0.37 7.26 8.03
N LEU A 371 0.32 7.65 6.76
CA LEU A 371 1.45 7.53 5.84
C LEU A 371 2.30 8.80 5.88
N VAL A 372 3.60 8.65 6.15
CA VAL A 372 4.58 9.75 6.12
C VAL A 372 5.81 9.28 5.34
N CYS A 373 5.74 9.41 4.03
CA CYS A 373 6.48 8.56 3.10
C CYS A 373 7.89 9.03 2.74
N HIS A 374 8.30 10.26 3.03
CA HIS A 374 9.45 10.89 2.38
C HIS A 374 10.57 11.28 3.33
N THR A 375 10.31 12.12 4.34
CA THR A 375 11.40 12.72 5.14
C THR A 375 11.33 12.38 6.62
N LEU A 376 12.49 12.09 7.21
CA LEU A 376 12.63 11.83 8.66
C LEU A 376 12.10 12.99 9.50
N GLN A 377 12.28 14.22 9.03
CA GLN A 377 11.78 15.41 9.71
C GLN A 377 10.24 15.40 9.79
N SER A 378 9.54 15.21 8.66
CA SER A 378 8.07 15.09 8.67
C SER A 378 7.59 13.94 9.55
N GLN A 379 8.28 12.80 9.52
CA GLN A 379 7.93 11.62 10.32
C GLN A 379 7.97 11.93 11.82
N LYS A 380 9.02 12.63 12.27
CA LYS A 380 9.17 13.05 13.68
C LYS A 380 8.17 14.14 14.06
N GLU A 381 7.91 15.09 13.18
CA GLU A 381 6.91 16.15 13.41
C GLU A 381 5.50 15.57 13.60
N VAL A 382 5.08 14.66 12.71
CA VAL A 382 3.78 13.97 12.84
C VAL A 382 3.68 13.24 14.18
N TYR A 383 4.71 12.48 14.55
CA TYR A 383 4.74 11.77 15.83
C TYR A 383 4.64 12.72 17.03
N ASN A 384 5.49 13.76 17.06
CA ASN A 384 5.55 14.71 18.16
C ASN A 384 4.28 15.56 18.27
N GLY A 385 3.62 15.86 17.15
CA GLY A 385 2.32 16.51 17.12
C GLY A 385 1.24 15.69 17.81
N ILE A 386 1.18 14.38 17.54
CA ILE A 386 0.23 13.47 18.21
C ILE A 386 0.53 13.40 19.71
N LEU A 387 1.80 13.22 20.10
CA LEU A 387 2.21 13.15 21.49
C LEU A 387 1.82 14.43 22.25
N SER A 388 2.12 15.59 21.67
CA SER A 388 1.79 16.89 22.25
C SER A 388 0.28 17.12 22.34
N ALA A 389 -0.49 16.68 21.34
CA ALA A 389 -1.94 16.77 21.35
C ALA A 389 -2.58 15.92 22.47
N VAL A 390 -2.04 14.71 22.73
CA VAL A 390 -2.51 13.88 23.85
C VAL A 390 -2.15 14.50 25.19
N GLN A 391 -0.90 14.95 25.35
CA GLN A 391 -0.42 15.60 26.58
C GLN A 391 -1.16 16.91 26.90
N SER A 392 -1.64 17.62 25.88
CA SER A 392 -2.44 18.85 26.03
C SER A 392 -3.95 18.62 26.01
N HIS A 393 -4.41 17.36 26.02
CA HIS A 393 -5.82 16.97 26.00
C HIS A 393 -6.61 17.40 24.75
N LYS A 394 -5.94 17.75 23.66
CA LYS A 394 -6.56 17.97 22.34
C LYS A 394 -6.96 16.66 21.66
N LEU A 395 -6.27 15.58 21.97
CA LEU A 395 -6.56 14.23 21.48
C LEU A 395 -6.67 13.29 22.68
N SER A 396 -7.73 12.48 22.76
CA SER A 396 -7.88 11.52 23.84
C SER A 396 -6.96 10.31 23.64
N GLU A 397 -6.38 9.79 24.72
CA GLU A 397 -5.63 8.52 24.66
C GLU A 397 -6.54 7.35 24.26
N GLN A 398 -7.82 7.37 24.65
CA GLN A 398 -8.80 6.38 24.19
C GLN A 398 -8.88 6.32 22.66
N ARG A 399 -8.83 7.47 21.96
CA ARG A 399 -8.83 7.46 20.49
C ARG A 399 -7.58 6.78 19.93
N ILE A 400 -6.43 6.94 20.59
CA ILE A 400 -5.20 6.22 20.25
C ILE A 400 -5.40 4.71 20.46
N ASP A 401 -5.92 4.29 21.61
CA ASP A 401 -6.16 2.88 21.92
C ASP A 401 -7.06 2.21 20.88
N GLU A 402 -8.14 2.86 20.46
CA GLU A 402 -9.03 2.35 19.41
C GLU A 402 -8.33 2.16 18.06
N ALA A 403 -7.38 3.03 17.71
CA ALA A 403 -6.58 2.88 16.48
C ALA A 403 -5.57 1.75 16.60
N VAL A 404 -4.82 1.72 17.71
CA VAL A 404 -3.81 0.70 18.01
C VAL A 404 -4.45 -0.69 18.05
N GLU A 405 -5.64 -0.83 18.63
CA GLU A 405 -6.34 -2.11 18.69
C GLU A 405 -6.55 -2.71 17.29
N ARG A 406 -7.04 -1.92 16.34
CA ARG A 406 -7.23 -2.37 14.94
C ARG A 406 -5.90 -2.79 14.30
N ILE A 407 -4.85 -2.01 14.54
CA ILE A 407 -3.51 -2.27 13.99
C ILE A 407 -2.90 -3.55 14.58
N LEU A 408 -2.98 -3.74 15.90
CA LEU A 408 -2.46 -4.95 16.55
C LEU A 408 -3.22 -6.20 16.14
N ARG A 409 -4.56 -6.12 16.07
CA ARG A 409 -5.40 -7.22 15.55
C ARG A 409 -4.96 -7.64 14.15
N PHE A 410 -4.77 -6.67 13.26
CA PHE A 410 -4.27 -6.92 11.92
C PHE A 410 -2.90 -7.61 11.92
N LYS A 411 -1.93 -7.07 12.67
CA LYS A 411 -0.55 -7.58 12.69
C LYS A 411 -0.47 -9.01 13.22
N LEU A 412 -1.15 -9.29 14.33
CA LEU A 412 -1.12 -10.60 15.00
C LEU A 412 -1.84 -11.69 14.18
N LYS A 413 -2.96 -11.35 13.51
CA LYS A 413 -3.62 -12.28 12.58
C LYS A 413 -2.70 -12.65 11.41
N ASN A 414 -2.03 -11.66 10.82
CA ASN A 414 -1.14 -11.89 9.67
C ASN A 414 0.16 -12.63 10.01
N GLU A 415 0.71 -12.42 11.21
CA GLU A 415 1.87 -13.18 11.67
C GLU A 415 1.57 -14.69 11.76
N THR A 416 0.39 -15.01 12.31
CA THR A 416 -0.09 -16.40 12.42
C THR A 416 -0.19 -17.07 11.06
N LEU A 417 -0.84 -16.41 10.09
CA LEU A 417 -1.01 -16.94 8.74
C LEU A 417 0.32 -17.18 8.02
N ARG A 418 1.31 -16.31 8.26
CA ARG A 418 2.67 -16.47 7.71
C ARG A 418 3.40 -17.66 8.32
N GLN A 419 3.30 -17.87 9.63
CA GLN A 419 3.91 -19.03 10.30
C GLN A 419 3.28 -20.34 9.80
N SER A 420 1.95 -20.40 9.61
CA SER A 420 1.25 -21.57 9.07
C SER A 420 1.64 -21.86 7.61
N GLY A 421 1.63 -20.84 6.73
CA GLY A 421 1.96 -21.00 5.31
C GLY A 421 3.42 -21.38 5.06
N MET A 422 4.36 -20.89 5.88
CA MET A 422 5.77 -21.31 5.83
C MET A 422 5.98 -22.77 6.26
N GLN A 423 5.05 -23.35 7.05
CA GLN A 423 5.12 -24.74 7.48
C GLN A 423 4.54 -25.68 6.42
N GLU A 424 3.51 -25.25 5.68
CA GLU A 424 2.97 -26.01 4.54
C GLU A 424 3.94 -26.06 3.35
N LEU A 425 4.74 -25.01 3.10
CA LEU A 425 5.77 -25.00 2.06
C LEU A 425 7.02 -25.83 2.41
N LYS A 426 7.16 -26.25 3.67
CA LYS A 426 8.27 -27.11 4.15
C LYS A 426 7.91 -28.60 4.19
N ASN A 427 6.62 -28.93 4.04
CA ASN A 427 6.11 -30.30 3.90
C ASN A 427 5.77 -30.59 2.44
#